data_AF-A0A6G3UV51-F1
#
_entry.id   AF-A0A6G3UV51-F1
#
_cell.length_a   1.000
_cell.length_b   1.000
_cell.length_c   1.000
_cell.angle_alpha   90.00
_cell.angle_beta   90.00
_cell.angle_gamma   90.00
#
_symmetry.space_group_name_H-M   'P 1'
#
loop_
_entity.id
_entity.type
_entity.pdbx_description
1 polymer ?
#
loop_
_entity_poly.entity_id
_entity_poly.type
_entity_poly.pdbx_seq_one_letter_code
_entity_poly.pdbx_strand_id
1 'polypeptide(L)' 'MFGKSKRQAATTPAPTVQSDQYRLKSNGRRVTLLEHLGGGDVRIAMDTDCIAQDDIVSVRDITPA' A
#
# COMPACT_ATOMS: atom_id res chain seq x y z
N MET A 1 -2.02 29.42 -31.08
CA MET A 1 -3.28 28.88 -30.52
C MET A 1 -3.06 27.40 -30.21
N PHE A 2 -3.19 27.04 -28.92
CA PHE A 2 -3.37 25.70 -28.31
C PHE A 2 -2.40 24.59 -28.77
N GLY A 3 -1.32 24.27 -28.05
CA GLY A 3 -1.34 23.77 -26.67
C GLY A 3 -1.40 22.24 -26.66
N LYS A 4 -0.35 21.55 -27.14
CA LYS A 4 -0.26 20.09 -27.09
C LYS A 4 0.12 19.68 -25.66
N SER A 5 -0.89 19.55 -24.81
CA SER A 5 -0.73 19.06 -23.44
C SER A 5 -0.04 17.70 -23.45
N LYS A 6 1.15 17.66 -22.85
CA LYS A 6 1.85 16.43 -22.51
C LYS A 6 0.92 15.58 -21.65
N ARG A 7 0.35 14.51 -22.21
CA ARG A 7 -0.11 13.38 -21.39
C ARG A 7 1.15 12.68 -20.90
N GLN A 8 1.74 13.26 -19.87
CA GLN A 8 2.61 12.55 -18.97
C GLN A 8 1.71 11.48 -18.35
N ALA A 9 1.75 10.27 -18.90
CA ALA A 9 1.30 9.11 -18.17
C ALA A 9 2.11 9.16 -16.88
N ALA A 10 1.47 9.58 -15.80
CA ALA A 10 2.00 9.42 -14.46
C ALA A 10 2.04 7.91 -14.23
N THR A 11 3.09 7.27 -14.74
CA THR A 11 3.59 6.05 -14.14
C THR A 11 4.05 6.52 -12.76
N THR A 12 3.11 6.54 -11.82
CA THR A 12 3.45 6.52 -10.40
C THR A 12 4.56 5.48 -10.29
N PRO A 13 5.75 5.80 -9.77
CA PRO A 13 6.72 4.76 -9.53
C PRO A 13 6.01 3.76 -8.62
N ALA A 14 5.68 2.58 -9.14
CA ALA A 14 5.36 1.46 -8.26
C ALA A 14 6.57 1.41 -7.33
N PRO A 15 6.40 1.62 -6.02
CA PRO A 15 7.54 1.50 -5.13
C PRO A 15 8.04 0.08 -5.35
N THR A 16 9.21 -0.06 -5.99
CA THR A 16 10.00 -1.28 -6.08
C THR A 16 10.58 -1.59 -4.70
N VAL A 17 9.77 -1.42 -3.67
CA VAL A 17 10.04 -1.75 -2.29
C VAL A 17 9.59 -3.18 -2.17
N GLN A 18 10.44 -4.03 -1.62
CA GLN A 18 10.07 -5.38 -1.24
C GLN A 18 8.78 -5.31 -0.41
N SER A 19 7.67 -5.63 -1.07
CA SER A 19 6.35 -5.62 -0.48
C SER A 19 6.28 -6.82 0.45
N ASP A 20 6.69 -6.62 1.69
CA ASP A 20 6.61 -7.64 2.72
C ASP A 20 5.12 -7.93 2.98
N GLN A 21 4.77 -9.23 2.89
CA GLN A 21 3.40 -9.68 3.18
C GLN A 21 3.21 -9.86 4.68
N TYR A 22 2.13 -9.29 5.17
CA TYR A 22 1.68 -9.40 6.54
C TYR A 22 0.24 -9.91 6.62
N ARG A 23 -0.17 -10.23 7.84
CA ARG A 23 -1.53 -10.56 8.22
C ARG A 23 -2.00 -9.60 9.30
N LEU A 24 -3.22 -9.09 9.16
CA LEU A 24 -3.88 -8.32 10.21
C LEU A 24 -4.30 -9.26 11.35
N LYS A 25 -3.95 -8.92 12.59
CA LYS A 25 -4.34 -9.68 13.78
C LYS A 25 -5.85 -9.68 14.01
N SER A 26 -6.53 -8.60 13.62
CA SER A 26 -7.98 -8.43 13.79
C SER A 26 -8.80 -9.49 13.06
N ASN A 27 -8.43 -9.83 11.82
CA ASN A 27 -9.24 -10.67 10.94
C ASN A 27 -8.44 -11.72 10.14
N GLY A 28 -7.13 -11.79 10.33
CA GLY A 28 -6.23 -12.71 9.62
C GLY A 28 -6.03 -12.40 8.13
N ARG A 29 -6.57 -11.29 7.62
CA ARG A 29 -6.46 -10.92 6.20
C ARG A 29 -5.01 -10.63 5.84
N ARG A 30 -4.61 -11.11 4.66
CA ARG A 30 -3.33 -10.78 4.05
C ARG A 30 -3.32 -9.35 3.57
N VAL A 31 -2.24 -8.65 3.86
CA VAL A 31 -2.01 -7.27 3.50
C VAL A 31 -0.55 -7.11 3.08
N THR A 32 -0.32 -6.13 2.23
CA THR A 32 1.02 -5.78 1.76
C THR A 32 1.47 -4.53 2.49
N LEU A 33 2.62 -4.55 3.15
CA LEU A 33 3.17 -3.34 3.75
C LEU A 33 3.76 -2.44 2.67
N LEU A 34 3.30 -1.20 2.61
CA LEU A 34 3.75 -0.21 1.64
C LEU A 34 4.79 0.74 2.23
N GLU A 35 4.52 1.28 3.42
CA GLU A 35 5.35 2.32 4.04
C GLU A 35 5.22 2.33 5.57
N HIS A 36 6.30 2.67 6.27
CA HIS A 36 6.26 2.98 7.70
C HIS A 36 6.03 4.48 7.91
N LEU A 37 4.90 4.84 8.54
CA LEU A 37 4.46 6.23 8.69
C LEU A 37 5.01 6.94 9.94
N GLY A 38 5.89 6.27 10.69
CA GLY A 38 6.38 6.77 11.99
C GLY A 38 5.37 6.55 13.11
N GLY A 39 5.78 6.74 14.36
CA GLY A 39 4.89 6.58 15.53
C GLY A 39 4.41 5.14 15.80
N GLY A 40 4.85 4.16 15.00
CA GLY A 40 4.38 2.79 15.07
C GLY A 40 3.25 2.46 14.10
N ASP A 41 2.91 3.38 13.19
CA ASP A 41 1.90 3.14 12.16
C ASP A 41 2.54 2.78 10.82
N VAL A 42 1.82 2.00 10.04
CA VAL A 42 2.22 1.53 8.72
C VAL A 42 1.07 1.68 7.73
N ARG A 43 1.39 2.06 6.51
CA ARG A 43 0.47 2.03 5.38
C ARG A 43 0.51 0.64 4.77
N ILE A 44 -0.65 0.05 4.59
CA ILE A 44 -0.83 -1.28 3.99
C ILE A 44 -1.75 -1.19 2.78
N ALA A 45 -1.58 -2.11 1.84
CA ALA A 45 -2.55 -2.39 0.78
C ALA A 45 -3.22 -3.73 1.06
N MET A 46 -4.55 -3.73 1.05
CA MET A 46 -5.36 -4.94 1.06
C MET A 46 -5.48 -5.48 -0.36
N ASP A 47 -5.09 -6.75 -0.54
CA ASP A 47 -5.36 -7.47 -1.77
C ASP A 47 -6.81 -7.97 -1.72
N THR A 48 -7.70 -7.19 -2.31
CA THR A 48 -9.11 -7.55 -2.53
C THR A 48 -9.30 -7.75 -4.02
N ASP A 49 -10.08 -8.79 -4.39
CA ASP A 49 -10.20 -9.40 -5.74
C ASP A 49 -10.41 -8.44 -6.93
N CYS A 50 -10.69 -7.16 -6.71
CA CYS A 50 -10.95 -6.18 -7.77
C CYS A 50 -10.34 -4.79 -7.55
N ILE A 51 -9.96 -4.42 -6.31
CA ILE A 51 -9.49 -3.07 -5.96
C ILE A 51 -8.47 -3.21 -4.83
N ALA A 52 -7.24 -2.73 -5.07
CA ALA A 52 -6.27 -2.52 -4.01
C ALA A 52 -6.75 -1.35 -3.15
N GLN A 53 -7.11 -1.63 -1.89
CA GLN A 53 -7.50 -0.60 -0.94
C GLN A 53 -6.37 -0.38 0.04
N ASP A 54 -5.93 0.87 0.15
CA ASP A 54 -4.94 1.27 1.15
C ASP A 54 -5.59 1.54 2.50
N ASP A 55 -4.89 1.19 3.57
CA ASP A 55 -5.30 1.48 4.94
C ASP A 55 -4.06 1.82 5.80
N ILE A 56 -4.29 2.43 6.96
CA ILE A 56 -3.24 2.72 7.94
C ILE A 56 -3.55 1.95 9.22
N VAL A 57 -2.60 1.12 9.63
CA VAL A 57 -2.75 0.27 10.82
C VAL A 57 -1.52 0.39 11.69
N SER A 58 -1.64 0.04 12.97
CA SER A 58 -0.46 -0.06 13.82
C SER A 58 0.39 -1.26 13.39
N VAL A 59 1.71 -1.09 13.42
CA VAL A 59 2.69 -2.19 13.24
C VAL A 59 2.45 -3.32 14.24
N ARG A 60 1.86 -3.01 15.40
CA ARG A 60 1.53 -4.00 16.44
C ARG A 60 0.32 -4.85 16.07
N ASP A 61 -0.50 -4.39 15.13
CA ASP A 61 -1.72 -5.07 14.68
C ASP A 61 -1.48 -5.96 13.46
N ILE A 62 -0.25 -6.02 12.96
CA ILE A 62 0.15 -6.92 11.89
C ILE A 62 1.17 -7.96 12.37
N THR A 63 1.21 -9.10 11.69
CA THR A 63 2.23 -10.15 11.86
C THR A 63 2.73 -10.60 10.50
N PRO A 64 3.99 -11.05 10.38
CA PRO A 64 4.45 -11.70 9.16
C PRO A 64 3.50 -12.83 8.73
N ALA A 65 3.24 -12.96 7.42
CA ALA A 65 2.21 -13.84 6.88
C ALA A 65 2.55 -15.34 6.94
#